data_AF-Q1DCK0-F1
#
_entry.id   AF-Q1DCK0-F1
#
_cell.length_a   1.000
_cell.length_b   1.000
_cell.length_c   1.000
_cell.angle_alpha   90.00
_cell.angle_beta   90.00
_cell.angle_gamma   90.00
#
_symmetry.space_group_name_H-M   'P 1'
#
loop_
_entity.id
_entity.type
_entity.pdbx_description
1 polymer ?
#
loop_
_entity_poly.entity_id
_entity_poly.type
_entity_poly.pdbx_seq_one_letter_code
_entity_poly.pdbx_strand_id
1 'polypeptide(L)'
;MTHFASRRGSALAITLIALTVLLLLVVGAITFTGRNQSAAVAKTRSDRVEACAETARRYLLSRLKVFGTGAVPVTSISLEQVLQDDQVVADSSVMRTAHLGDTASAPTAAVLASSSFSSGKDQVSDAANTLREGTAGGSYYRVVVMCDEPGGRQAETEFVFRFGI
;
A
#
# COMPACT_ATOMS: atom_id res chain seq x y z
N MET A 1 7.03 -60.62 46.75
CA MET A 1 7.46 -60.20 45.40
C MET A 1 6.31 -59.51 44.67
N THR A 2 6.06 -58.22 44.90
CA THR A 2 5.01 -57.46 44.18
C THR A 2 5.31 -55.95 44.20
N HIS A 3 6.44 -55.54 43.61
CA HIS A 3 6.79 -54.11 43.42
C HIS A 3 6.90 -53.69 41.94
N PHE A 4 6.31 -54.44 41.01
CA PHE A 4 6.36 -54.10 39.57
C PHE A 4 5.17 -53.27 39.08
N ALA A 5 4.02 -53.29 39.77
CA ALA A 5 2.83 -52.55 39.37
C ALA A 5 3.00 -51.02 39.56
N SER A 6 3.62 -50.59 40.65
CA SER A 6 3.83 -49.16 40.97
C SER A 6 4.84 -48.47 40.03
N ARG A 7 5.94 -49.16 39.66
CA ARG A 7 6.93 -48.63 38.70
C ARG A 7 6.39 -48.49 37.28
N ARG A 8 5.52 -49.42 36.84
CA ARG A 8 4.91 -49.38 35.50
C ARG A 8 3.85 -48.28 35.37
N GLY A 9 3.09 -48.01 36.44
CA GLY A 9 2.11 -46.90 36.46
C GLY A 9 2.77 -45.52 36.38
N SER A 10 3.90 -45.32 37.07
CA SER A 10 4.68 -44.07 37.01
C SER A 10 5.30 -43.83 35.63
N ALA A 11 5.84 -44.88 34.98
CA ALA A 11 6.39 -44.77 33.63
C ALA A 11 5.32 -44.43 32.57
N LEU A 12 4.11 -45.01 32.68
CA LEU A 12 2.99 -44.66 31.81
C LEU A 12 2.52 -43.21 32.02
N ALA A 13 2.46 -42.74 33.27
CA ALA A 13 2.10 -41.35 33.55
C ALA A 13 3.11 -40.35 32.97
N ILE A 14 4.42 -40.62 33.12
CA ILE A 14 5.48 -39.77 32.58
C ILE A 14 5.43 -39.70 31.06
N THR A 15 5.23 -40.84 30.39
CA THR A 15 5.13 -40.88 28.91
C THR A 15 3.89 -40.16 28.40
N LEU A 16 2.73 -40.29 29.06
CA LEU A 16 1.54 -39.52 28.71
C LEU A 16 1.76 -38.02 28.87
N ILE A 17 2.38 -37.58 29.96
CA ILE A 17 2.74 -36.17 30.17
C ILE A 17 3.67 -35.70 29.04
N ALA A 18 4.73 -36.46 28.74
CA ALA A 18 5.65 -36.12 27.66
C ALA A 18 4.95 -36.00 26.29
N LEU A 19 4.04 -36.94 25.97
CA LEU A 19 3.25 -36.90 24.74
C LEU A 19 2.31 -35.69 24.69
N THR A 20 1.66 -35.34 25.81
CA THR A 20 0.79 -34.15 25.86
C THR A 20 1.57 -32.86 25.67
N VAL A 21 2.74 -32.73 26.30
CA VAL A 21 3.62 -31.56 26.11
C VAL A 21 4.09 -31.49 24.66
N LEU A 22 4.48 -32.61 24.06
CA LEU A 22 4.91 -32.65 22.66
C LEU A 22 3.78 -32.23 21.70
N LEU A 23 2.55 -32.69 21.94
CA LEU A 23 1.36 -32.26 21.19
C LEU A 23 1.12 -30.75 21.30
N LEU A 24 1.20 -30.19 22.52
CA LEU A 24 1.04 -28.75 22.73
C LEU A 24 2.12 -27.93 22.01
N LEU A 25 3.37 -28.39 22.02
CA LEU A 25 4.46 -27.75 21.30
C LEU A 25 4.24 -27.77 19.77
N VAL A 26 3.80 -28.90 19.21
CA VAL A 26 3.52 -29.02 17.78
C VAL A 26 2.38 -28.09 17.36
N VAL A 27 1.28 -28.06 18.12
CA VAL A 27 0.15 -27.16 17.84
C VAL A 27 0.57 -25.69 17.97
N GLY A 28 1.37 -25.36 18.98
CA GLY A 28 1.98 -24.04 19.14
C GLY A 28 2.84 -23.64 17.93
N ALA A 29 3.67 -24.55 17.43
CA ALA A 29 4.53 -24.30 16.27
C ALA A 29 3.74 -24.10 14.97
N ILE A 30 2.69 -24.90 14.73
CA ILE A 30 1.83 -24.78 13.54
C ILE A 30 1.10 -23.44 13.56
N THR A 31 0.50 -23.06 14.70
CA THR A 31 -0.23 -21.80 14.84
C THR A 31 0.69 -20.59 14.71
N PHE A 32 1.89 -20.65 15.29
CA PHE A 32 2.91 -19.60 15.13
C PHE A 32 3.35 -19.45 13.67
N THR A 33 3.65 -20.55 12.99
CA THR A 33 4.03 -20.56 11.56
C THR A 33 2.93 -19.98 10.68
N GLY A 34 1.67 -20.40 10.89
CA GLY A 34 0.53 -19.88 10.12
C GLY A 34 0.32 -18.38 10.32
N ARG A 35 0.45 -17.87 11.56
CA ARG A 35 0.38 -16.43 11.84
C ARG A 35 1.49 -15.66 11.15
N ASN A 36 2.72 -16.15 11.20
CA ASN A 36 3.85 -15.50 10.52
C ASN A 36 3.67 -15.47 9.01
N GLN A 37 3.14 -16.53 8.40
CA GLN A 37 2.84 -16.56 6.98
C GLN A 37 1.79 -15.51 6.61
N SER A 38 0.69 -15.42 7.38
CA SER A 38 -0.35 -14.41 7.15
C SER A 38 0.18 -12.98 7.30
N ALA A 39 1.05 -12.74 8.27
CA ALA A 39 1.68 -11.44 8.50
C ALA A 39 2.67 -11.08 7.39
N ALA A 40 3.45 -12.04 6.89
CA ALA A 40 4.35 -11.85 5.77
C ALA A 40 3.59 -11.45 4.50
N VAL A 41 2.50 -12.16 4.18
CA VAL A 41 1.65 -11.83 3.02
C VAL A 41 1.03 -10.43 3.16
N ALA A 42 0.54 -10.08 4.36
CA ALA A 42 0.01 -8.75 4.62
C ALA A 42 1.07 -7.65 4.46
N LYS A 43 2.30 -7.90 4.92
CA LYS A 43 3.42 -6.95 4.80
C LYS A 43 3.83 -6.76 3.33
N THR A 44 4.05 -7.84 2.58
CA THR A 44 4.38 -7.74 1.15
C THR A 44 3.30 -7.00 0.37
N ARG A 45 2.02 -7.20 0.71
CA ARG A 45 0.92 -6.43 0.12
C ARG A 45 1.04 -4.94 0.43
N SER A 46 1.31 -4.57 1.68
CA SER A 46 1.51 -3.18 2.06
C SER A 46 2.67 -2.55 1.28
N ASP A 47 3.77 -3.28 1.11
CA ASP A 47 4.96 -2.81 0.41
C ASP A 47 4.69 -2.55 -1.09
N ARG A 48 3.86 -3.38 -1.73
CA ARG A 48 3.44 -3.19 -3.12
C ARG A 48 2.58 -1.95 -3.31
N VAL A 49 1.58 -1.76 -2.44
CA VAL A 49 0.71 -0.57 -2.48
C VAL A 49 1.52 0.70 -2.25
N GLU A 50 2.47 0.67 -1.30
CA GLU A 50 3.36 1.78 -1.01
C GLU A 50 4.28 2.10 -2.21
N ALA A 51 4.88 1.09 -2.83
CA ALA A 51 5.71 1.24 -4.02
C ALA A 51 4.91 1.80 -5.21
N CYS A 52 3.68 1.34 -5.41
CA CYS A 52 2.79 1.88 -6.41
C CYS A 52 2.47 3.35 -6.12
N ALA A 53 2.11 3.69 -4.87
CA ALA A 53 1.75 5.05 -4.49
C ALA A 53 2.92 6.03 -4.70
N GLU A 54 4.14 5.65 -4.31
CA GLU A 54 5.33 6.48 -4.49
C GLU A 54 5.64 6.69 -5.99
N THR A 55 5.52 5.63 -6.79
CA THR A 55 5.75 5.73 -8.24
C THR A 55 4.66 6.55 -8.92
N ALA A 56 3.40 6.38 -8.51
CA ALA A 56 2.27 7.16 -8.96
C ALA A 56 2.48 8.65 -8.70
N ARG A 57 2.89 9.01 -7.48
CA ARG A 57 3.20 10.40 -7.10
C ARG A 57 4.28 11.00 -7.99
N ARG A 58 5.41 10.31 -8.18
CA ARG A 58 6.52 10.77 -9.02
C ARG A 58 6.10 10.93 -10.48
N TYR A 59 5.36 9.97 -11.01
CA TYR A 59 4.88 9.99 -12.39
C TYR A 59 3.88 11.12 -12.62
N LEU A 60 2.94 11.30 -11.70
CA LEU A 60 1.96 12.38 -11.74
C LEU A 60 2.63 13.76 -11.69
N LEU A 61 3.57 13.97 -10.76
CA LEU A 61 4.35 15.22 -10.66
C LEU A 61 5.19 15.48 -11.92
N SER A 62 5.78 14.44 -12.50
CA SER A 62 6.49 14.51 -13.79
C SER A 62 5.58 15.02 -14.91
N ARG A 63 4.37 14.47 -15.00
CA ARG A 63 3.38 14.84 -16.02
C ARG A 63 2.79 16.23 -15.81
N LEU A 64 2.58 16.65 -14.56
CA LEU A 64 2.11 17.99 -14.24
C LEU A 64 3.03 19.10 -14.75
N LYS A 65 4.35 18.87 -14.79
CA LYS A 65 5.30 19.83 -15.41
C LYS A 65 5.04 20.04 -16.89
N VAL A 66 4.52 19.02 -17.59
CA VAL A 66 4.20 19.07 -19.03
C VAL A 66 2.83 19.70 -19.25
N PHE A 67 1.80 19.20 -18.56
CA PHE A 67 0.41 19.67 -18.72
C PHE A 67 0.16 21.05 -18.11
N GLY A 68 0.98 21.43 -17.13
CA GLY A 68 0.88 22.67 -16.37
C GLY A 68 1.25 23.96 -17.10
N THR A 69 1.69 23.88 -18.36
CA THR A 69 2.14 25.02 -19.18
C THR A 69 1.00 25.80 -19.84
N GLY A 70 -0.25 25.56 -19.44
CA GLY A 70 -1.42 26.37 -19.81
C GLY A 70 -2.25 25.82 -20.98
N ALA A 71 -1.80 24.78 -21.67
CA ALA A 71 -2.52 24.20 -22.81
C ALA A 71 -3.56 23.13 -22.42
N VAL A 72 -3.42 22.49 -21.25
CA VAL A 72 -4.29 21.39 -20.80
C VAL A 72 -4.67 21.59 -19.32
N PRO A 73 -5.96 21.56 -18.96
CA PRO A 73 -6.37 21.69 -17.57
C PRO A 73 -5.96 20.47 -16.75
N VAL A 74 -5.52 20.69 -15.50
CA VAL A 74 -5.13 19.60 -14.57
C VAL A 74 -6.27 18.61 -14.35
N THR A 75 -7.53 19.08 -14.42
CA THR A 75 -8.73 18.26 -14.24
C THR A 75 -8.99 17.27 -15.38
N SER A 76 -8.35 17.43 -16.55
CA SER A 76 -8.49 16.50 -17.68
C SER A 76 -7.36 15.49 -17.80
N ILE A 77 -6.50 15.38 -16.78
CA ILE A 77 -5.36 14.46 -16.78
C ILE A 77 -5.88 13.03 -16.64
N SER A 78 -5.66 12.23 -17.67
CA SER A 78 -5.82 10.78 -17.68
C SER A 78 -4.45 10.15 -17.91
N LEU A 79 -4.01 9.29 -16.99
CA LEU A 79 -2.70 8.67 -16.98
C LEU A 79 -2.86 7.16 -16.86
N GLU A 80 -2.01 6.43 -17.56
CA GLU A 80 -1.87 4.98 -17.43
C GLU A 80 -0.39 4.63 -17.63
N GLN A 81 0.15 3.79 -16.75
CA GLN A 81 1.56 3.43 -16.75
C GLN A 81 1.75 2.06 -16.12
N VAL A 82 2.45 1.17 -16.82
CA VAL A 82 2.96 -0.08 -16.24
C VAL A 82 4.13 0.25 -15.33
N LEU A 83 4.07 -0.21 -14.08
CA LEU A 83 5.10 -0.06 -13.06
C LEU A 83 6.18 -1.13 -13.28
N GLN A 84 7.44 -0.83 -13.02
CA GLN A 84 8.49 -1.87 -13.00
C GLN A 84 8.75 -2.29 -11.56
N ASP A 85 7.73 -2.87 -10.93
CA ASP A 85 7.77 -3.37 -9.55
C ASP A 85 8.08 -4.88 -9.46
N ASP A 86 8.11 -5.58 -10.60
CA ASP A 86 8.49 -6.98 -10.71
C ASP A 86 9.53 -7.20 -11.84
N GLN A 87 10.26 -8.31 -11.79
CA GLN A 87 11.18 -8.76 -12.83
C GLN A 87 10.43 -9.28 -14.05
N VAL A 88 9.21 -9.78 -13.85
CA VAL A 88 8.34 -10.29 -14.91
C VAL A 88 7.33 -9.22 -15.29
N VAL A 89 7.38 -8.76 -16.55
CA VAL A 89 6.48 -7.69 -17.05
C VAL A 89 5.01 -8.06 -16.93
N ALA A 90 4.66 -9.34 -17.05
CA ALA A 90 3.28 -9.82 -16.89
C ALA A 90 2.77 -9.75 -15.44
N ASP A 91 3.69 -9.75 -14.47
CA ASP A 91 3.39 -9.64 -13.03
C ASP A 91 3.61 -8.22 -12.52
N SER A 92 3.84 -7.27 -13.42
CA SER A 92 3.99 -5.87 -13.10
C SER A 92 2.65 -5.22 -12.83
N SER A 93 2.60 -4.37 -11.82
CA SER A 93 1.38 -3.61 -11.50
C SER A 93 1.14 -2.51 -12.55
N VAL A 94 -0.13 -2.17 -12.77
CA VAL A 94 -0.52 -1.07 -13.66
C VAL A 94 -1.11 0.05 -12.84
N MET A 95 -0.52 1.24 -12.95
CA MET A 95 -1.04 2.46 -12.37
C MET A 95 -1.91 3.20 -13.38
N ARG A 96 -3.11 3.64 -12.98
CA ARG A 96 -4.00 4.47 -13.81
C ARG A 96 -4.76 5.50 -12.98
N THR A 97 -5.05 6.67 -13.54
CA THR A 97 -6.04 7.59 -12.95
C THR A 97 -7.42 6.99 -13.16
N ALA A 98 -8.04 6.49 -12.10
CA ALA A 98 -9.34 5.83 -12.13
C ALA A 98 -9.82 5.64 -10.68
N HIS A 99 -11.11 5.37 -10.49
CA HIS A 99 -11.61 4.90 -9.21
C HIS A 99 -11.63 3.36 -9.15
N LEU A 100 -11.76 2.82 -7.94
CA LEU A 100 -11.89 1.38 -7.74
C LEU A 100 -13.04 0.79 -8.57
N GLY A 101 -12.75 -0.27 -9.31
CA GLY A 101 -13.73 -0.95 -10.18
C GLY A 101 -13.80 -0.41 -11.61
N ASP A 102 -13.17 0.73 -11.91
CA ASP A 102 -13.08 1.23 -13.27
C ASP A 102 -12.08 0.40 -14.09
N THR A 103 -12.46 0.08 -15.33
CA THR A 103 -11.63 -0.74 -16.23
C THR A 103 -10.73 0.09 -17.13
N ALA A 104 -10.94 1.40 -17.21
CA ALA A 104 -10.22 2.30 -18.10
C ALA A 104 -9.74 3.54 -17.35
N SER A 105 -8.65 4.15 -17.83
CA SER A 105 -8.16 5.40 -17.27
C SER A 105 -9.10 6.56 -17.59
N ALA A 106 -9.46 7.33 -16.56
CA ALA A 106 -10.34 8.49 -16.63
C ALA A 106 -9.78 9.67 -15.84
N PRO A 107 -10.15 10.92 -16.18
CA PRO A 107 -9.74 12.07 -15.38
C PRO A 107 -10.40 12.05 -14.00
N THR A 108 -9.60 11.87 -12.96
CA THR A 108 -10.06 11.86 -11.54
C THR A 108 -9.67 13.13 -10.78
N ALA A 109 -8.98 14.05 -11.45
CA ALA A 109 -8.46 15.27 -10.86
C ALA A 109 -9.58 16.27 -10.55
N ALA A 110 -9.68 16.68 -9.27
CA ALA A 110 -10.67 17.63 -8.78
C ALA A 110 -10.02 18.80 -8.06
N VAL A 111 -10.52 20.01 -8.30
CA VAL A 111 -10.09 21.21 -7.57
C VAL A 111 -10.69 21.17 -6.16
N LEU A 112 -9.86 21.45 -5.16
CA LEU A 112 -10.28 21.59 -3.78
C LEU A 112 -10.35 23.06 -3.39
N ALA A 113 -11.34 23.40 -2.57
CA ALA A 113 -11.46 24.74 -2.01
C ALA A 113 -10.27 25.03 -1.08
N SER A 114 -9.61 26.16 -1.29
CA SER A 114 -8.48 26.62 -0.46
C SER A 114 -8.87 26.79 1.02
N SER A 115 -10.15 27.03 1.32
CA SER A 115 -10.69 27.07 2.69
C SER A 115 -10.61 25.74 3.44
N SER A 116 -10.46 24.61 2.73
CA SER A 116 -10.29 23.28 3.34
C SER A 116 -8.86 23.06 3.84
N PHE A 117 -7.92 23.95 3.51
CA PHE A 117 -6.51 23.87 3.88
C PHE A 117 -6.14 25.07 4.76
N SER A 118 -5.76 24.79 6.00
CA SER A 118 -5.30 25.82 6.95
C SER A 118 -4.06 26.54 6.40
N SER A 119 -4.10 27.88 6.37
CA SER A 119 -2.98 28.76 6.01
C SER A 119 -1.96 28.92 7.17
N GLY A 120 -1.75 27.84 7.94
CA GLY A 120 -0.84 27.84 9.08
C GLY A 120 0.62 27.94 8.65
N LYS A 121 1.39 28.78 9.35
CA LYS A 121 2.84 28.98 9.14
C LYS A 121 3.68 27.70 9.31
N ASP A 122 3.09 26.65 9.89
CA ASP A 122 3.67 25.33 10.15
C ASP A 122 3.10 24.22 9.25
N GLN A 123 2.55 24.56 8.07
CA GLN A 123 2.26 23.52 7.07
C GLN A 123 3.61 22.95 6.61
N VAL A 124 3.94 21.74 7.08
CA VAL A 124 5.16 21.00 6.75
C VAL A 124 5.26 20.93 5.23
N SER A 125 6.05 21.85 4.69
CA SER A 125 6.41 21.93 3.29
C SER A 125 7.41 20.82 3.04
N ASP A 126 6.91 19.64 2.71
CA ASP A 126 7.75 18.61 2.10
C ASP A 126 8.35 19.23 0.84
N ALA A 127 9.66 19.53 0.86
CA ALA A 127 10.36 20.27 -0.19
C ALA A 127 10.32 19.55 -1.55
N ALA A 128 9.92 18.27 -1.57
CA ALA A 128 9.62 17.53 -2.80
C ALA A 128 8.32 17.99 -3.49
N ASN A 129 7.43 18.73 -2.81
CA ASN A 129 6.10 19.14 -3.28
C ASN A 129 5.96 20.65 -3.55
N THR A 130 7.01 21.45 -3.36
CA THR A 130 6.98 22.89 -3.64
C THR A 130 7.92 23.24 -4.78
N LEU A 131 7.42 23.21 -6.02
CA LEU A 131 8.02 23.95 -7.11
C LEU A 131 7.70 25.44 -6.89
N ARG A 132 8.55 26.15 -6.15
CA ARG A 132 8.30 27.56 -5.80
C ARG A 132 9.35 28.48 -6.44
N GLU A 133 8.90 29.22 -7.44
CA GLU A 133 9.16 30.65 -7.59
C GLU A 133 7.79 31.32 -7.84
N GLY A 134 7.47 32.38 -7.08
CA GLY A 134 6.29 33.22 -7.34
C GLY A 134 5.12 33.09 -6.36
N THR A 135 4.42 34.20 -6.18
CA THR A 135 3.36 34.54 -5.21
C THR A 135 2.10 33.65 -5.25
N ALA A 136 1.77 33.03 -4.11
CA ALA A 136 0.43 32.73 -3.55
C ALA A 136 -0.82 32.34 -4.40
N GLY A 137 -0.82 32.02 -5.70
CA GLY A 137 -2.05 31.72 -6.46
C GLY A 137 -2.24 30.27 -6.96
N GLY A 138 -1.51 29.29 -6.46
CA GLY A 138 -1.79 27.87 -6.79
C GLY A 138 -3.09 27.33 -6.19
N SER A 139 -3.87 26.58 -6.99
CA SER A 139 -5.05 25.82 -6.54
C SER A 139 -4.64 24.45 -5.97
N TYR A 140 -5.39 23.95 -4.99
CA TYR A 140 -5.22 22.58 -4.49
C TYR A 140 -5.99 21.62 -5.39
N TYR A 141 -5.35 20.53 -5.76
CA TYR A 141 -5.94 19.47 -6.56
C TYR A 141 -5.86 18.16 -5.79
N ARG A 142 -6.94 17.40 -5.87
CA ARG A 142 -6.99 15.99 -5.49
C ARG A 142 -6.97 15.16 -6.76
N VAL A 143 -6.15 14.12 -6.80
CA VAL A 143 -6.17 13.13 -7.88
C VAL A 143 -6.26 11.75 -7.27
N VAL A 144 -7.12 10.92 -7.85
CA VAL A 144 -7.26 9.53 -7.47
C VAL A 144 -6.54 8.66 -8.49
N VAL A 145 -5.70 7.76 -7.99
CA VAL A 145 -4.94 6.82 -8.79
C VAL A 145 -5.22 5.41 -8.27
N MET A 146 -5.53 4.52 -9.20
CA MET A 146 -5.71 3.11 -8.94
C MET A 146 -4.46 2.34 -9.37
N CYS A 147 -4.04 1.43 -8.50
CA CYS A 147 -3.02 0.43 -8.73
C CYS A 147 -3.70 -0.92 -8.98
N ASP A 148 -3.52 -1.48 -10.16
CA ASP A 148 -3.98 -2.81 -10.54
C ASP A 148 -2.80 -3.79 -10.40
N GLU A 149 -2.87 -4.66 -9.41
CA GLU A 149 -1.87 -5.68 -9.15
C GLU A 149 -2.19 -6.96 -9.94
N PRO A 150 -1.17 -7.75 -10.32
CA PRO A 150 -1.39 -9.06 -10.91
C PRO A 150 -2.28 -9.93 -10.01
N GLY A 151 -3.25 -10.62 -10.63
CA GLY A 151 -4.28 -11.38 -9.92
C GLY A 151 -5.58 -10.60 -9.66
N GLY A 152 -5.75 -9.42 -10.29
CA GLY A 152 -7.01 -8.67 -10.33
C GLY A 152 -7.31 -7.93 -9.03
N ARG A 153 -6.27 -7.63 -8.23
CA ARG A 153 -6.42 -6.88 -6.99
C ARG A 153 -6.20 -5.41 -7.27
N GLN A 154 -7.07 -4.58 -6.74
CA GLN A 154 -7.00 -3.14 -6.95
C GLN A 154 -6.80 -2.42 -5.62
N ALA A 155 -5.97 -1.38 -5.63
CA ALA A 155 -5.79 -0.46 -4.54
C ALA A 155 -5.97 0.97 -5.04
N GLU A 156 -6.77 1.77 -4.35
CA GLU A 156 -7.00 3.17 -4.65
C GLU A 156 -6.14 4.04 -3.73
N THR A 157 -5.48 5.04 -4.31
CA THR A 157 -4.63 6.00 -3.60
C THR A 157 -5.02 7.41 -4.00
N GLU A 158 -5.14 8.28 -2.99
CA GLU A 158 -5.52 9.67 -3.18
C GLU A 158 -4.32 10.57 -2.93
N PHE A 159 -4.03 11.45 -3.89
CA PHE A 159 -2.97 12.43 -3.79
C PHE A 159 -3.55 13.83 -3.77
N VAL A 160 -3.06 14.65 -2.84
CA VAL A 160 -3.35 16.07 -2.80
C VAL A 160 -2.06 16.84 -3.06
N PHE A 161 -2.10 17.77 -4.01
CA PHE A 161 -0.98 18.64 -4.32
C PHE A 161 -1.46 20.06 -4.65
N ARG A 162 -0.56 21.03 -4.57
CA ARG A 162 -0.81 22.41 -4.96
C ARG A 162 -0.13 22.68 -6.30
N PHE A 163 -0.86 23.24 -7.25
CA PHE A 163 -0.35 23.53 -8.60
C PHE A 163 -0.88 24.87 -9.12
N GLY A 164 -0.04 25.61 -9.85
CA GLY A 164 -0.34 26.94 -10.42
C GLY A 164 0.31 28.10 -9.67
N ILE A 165 0.22 29.29 -10.27
CA ILE A 165 0.69 30.59 -9.75
C ILE A 165 -0.45 31.52 -9.38
#